data_AF-A0A316BFI4-F1
#
_entry.id   AF-A0A316BFI4-F1
#
_cell.length_a   1.000
_cell.length_b   1.000
_cell.length_c   1.000
_cell.angle_alpha   90.00
_cell.angle_beta   90.00
_cell.angle_gamma   90.00
#
_symmetry.space_group_name_H-M   'P 1'
#
loop_
_entity.id
_entity.type
_entity.pdbx_description
1 polymer ?
#
loop_
_entity_poly.entity_id
_entity_poly.type
_entity_poly.pdbx_seq_one_letter_code
_entity_poly.pdbx_strand_id
1 'polypeptide(L)'
;MDILFSQGSSKKTIALPKETIKDLALEDIAAYACSMKEDREIVMKIFSQIPSEPDDIRFRSSIVQDLIGNKELCDKISNCSHDIMALKYYGGSYKQMRRNETNLYNLLEDIRELMVFTNVTEKLAACLHEHEIKSEGLIRLREELDKTVNSEDFSALKKDLEDMKNDLGGVQAAYVAVNFTTDFNIENVAAIEFVPHKLVSKYGVVERLTAMNLIAPFETGTKLGRVPDPLLQAIAPKLQKHLKKHFSDIQKTFTKYADCDTKELTGMYEGLTFYLAMARFGRSLKDKGYDICFPVIDENVRFDIKGLYNLRLAVEGVQDIVKNDFAFKEDERIFILTGPNRGGKTIIEQAIGIASVMASHGLFVAADSFTGMPFTNILTHFPIDENLTINYGRLGEEAVRVKDIVSQSDDNTLILFNETYSTTSSSDGVYLARDLIRVLKEKGSYVIFNTHLHDLAKEIPEMNNWNGQGDIISIIMERKDDKNTFMLKRAEPDCCSYARDIALKYGITYEQMTDK
;
A
#
# COMPACT_ATOMS: atom_id res chain seq x y z
N MET A 1 9.01 15.56 5.73
CA MET A 1 9.15 15.59 4.27
C MET A 1 8.20 14.57 3.67
N ASP A 2 7.52 14.92 2.57
CA ASP A 2 6.64 14.00 1.84
C ASP A 2 7.34 13.57 0.56
N ILE A 3 7.44 12.26 0.35
CA ILE A 3 8.09 11.66 -0.81
C ILE A 3 7.10 10.91 -1.70
N LEU A 4 5.79 11.08 -1.52
CA LEU A 4 4.76 10.50 -2.39
C LEU A 4 4.35 11.41 -3.55
N PHE A 5 4.75 12.68 -3.50
CA PHE A 5 4.33 13.73 -4.43
C PHE A 5 5.53 14.61 -4.80
N SER A 6 5.54 15.09 -6.04
CA SER A 6 6.58 15.98 -6.57
C SER A 6 6.54 17.35 -5.89
N GLN A 7 7.60 18.15 -6.10
CA GLN A 7 7.63 19.51 -5.57
C GLN A 7 6.60 20.39 -6.29
N GLY A 8 5.71 21.03 -5.53
CA GLY A 8 4.66 21.91 -6.09
C GLY A 8 3.36 21.20 -6.47
N SER A 9 3.30 19.86 -6.34
CA SER A 9 2.07 19.08 -6.54
C SER A 9 0.94 19.58 -5.63
N SER A 10 -0.30 19.57 -6.15
CA SER A 10 -1.48 19.87 -5.34
C SER A 10 -1.85 18.74 -4.37
N LYS A 11 -1.16 17.58 -4.47
CA LYS A 11 -1.41 16.35 -3.71
C LYS A 11 -2.83 15.83 -3.81
N LYS A 12 -3.53 16.21 -4.88
CA LYS A 12 -4.88 15.73 -5.15
C LYS A 12 -4.81 14.27 -5.57
N THR A 13 -5.75 13.52 -5.03
CA THR A 13 -5.90 12.10 -5.31
C THR A 13 -7.36 11.79 -5.60
N ILE A 14 -7.59 10.76 -6.41
CA ILE A 14 -8.90 10.22 -6.72
C ILE A 14 -9.00 8.86 -6.05
N ALA A 15 -10.06 8.67 -5.28
CA ALA A 15 -10.30 7.43 -4.57
C ALA A 15 -10.73 6.32 -5.53
N LEU A 16 -10.08 5.15 -5.46
CA LEU A 16 -10.61 3.96 -6.13
C LEU A 16 -11.84 3.44 -5.37
N PRO A 17 -12.91 3.08 -6.09
CA PRO A 17 -14.02 2.32 -5.50
C PRO A 17 -13.54 1.01 -4.87
N LYS A 18 -14.21 0.58 -3.80
CA LYS A 18 -13.90 -0.68 -3.12
C LYS A 18 -14.13 -1.88 -4.03
N GLU A 19 -15.13 -1.76 -4.90
CA GLU A 19 -15.50 -2.72 -5.92
C GLU A 19 -14.34 -2.88 -6.92
N THR A 20 -13.77 -1.78 -7.42
CA THR A 20 -12.57 -1.81 -8.27
C THR A 20 -11.40 -2.51 -7.59
N ILE A 21 -11.13 -2.19 -6.32
CA ILE A 21 -10.06 -2.82 -5.54
C ILE A 21 -10.26 -4.34 -5.45
N LYS A 22 -11.50 -4.78 -5.21
CA LYS A 22 -11.88 -6.20 -5.12
C LYS A 22 -11.81 -6.90 -6.47
N ASP A 23 -12.40 -6.32 -7.50
CA ASP A 23 -12.54 -6.92 -8.83
C ASP A 23 -11.18 -7.10 -9.53
N LEU A 24 -10.25 -6.15 -9.30
CA LEU A 24 -8.86 -6.23 -9.75
C LEU A 24 -7.95 -6.98 -8.77
N ALA A 25 -8.49 -7.43 -7.64
CA ALA A 25 -7.79 -8.13 -6.57
C ALA A 25 -6.48 -7.45 -6.14
N LEU A 26 -6.52 -6.12 -5.96
CA LEU A 26 -5.34 -5.35 -5.57
C LEU A 26 -4.84 -5.73 -4.18
N GLU A 27 -5.73 -6.25 -3.32
CA GLU A 27 -5.37 -6.81 -2.02
C GLU A 27 -4.44 -8.00 -2.13
N ASP A 28 -4.61 -8.87 -3.14
CA ASP A 28 -3.73 -10.03 -3.38
C ASP A 28 -2.33 -9.55 -3.81
N ILE A 29 -2.27 -8.49 -4.62
CA ILE A 29 -1.01 -7.89 -5.07
C ILE A 29 -0.27 -7.27 -3.87
N ALA A 30 -0.96 -6.46 -3.06
CA ALA A 30 -0.39 -5.90 -1.84
C ALA A 30 0.01 -6.99 -0.83
N ALA A 31 -0.76 -8.08 -0.78
CA ALA A 31 -0.49 -9.22 0.07
C ALA A 31 0.78 -9.97 -0.31
N TYR A 32 1.04 -10.07 -1.61
CA TYR A 32 2.26 -10.66 -2.12
C TYR A 32 3.47 -9.71 -1.96
N ALA A 33 3.26 -8.41 -2.15
CA ALA A 33 4.32 -7.41 -2.04
C ALA A 33 4.81 -7.18 -0.60
N CYS A 34 3.95 -7.40 0.41
CA CYS A 34 4.23 -7.10 1.81
C CYS A 34 4.15 -8.34 2.69
N SER A 35 5.19 -8.59 3.50
CA SER A 35 5.19 -9.65 4.52
C SER A 35 4.48 -9.25 5.81
N MET A 36 4.55 -7.96 6.18
CA MET A 36 3.94 -7.43 7.40
C MET A 36 2.55 -6.85 7.12
N LYS A 37 1.66 -6.95 8.11
CA LYS A 37 0.27 -6.47 7.98
C LYS A 37 0.24 -4.94 7.91
N GLU A 38 1.05 -4.27 8.71
CA GLU A 38 1.16 -2.81 8.78
C GLU A 38 1.59 -2.23 7.43
N ASP A 39 2.57 -2.86 6.78
CA ASP A 39 3.03 -2.45 5.44
C ASP A 39 1.94 -2.62 4.40
N ARG A 40 1.17 -3.72 4.47
CA ARG A 40 0.02 -3.97 3.58
C ARG A 40 -1.04 -2.89 3.75
N GLU A 41 -1.36 -2.48 4.97
CA GLU A 41 -2.32 -1.41 5.23
C GLU A 41 -1.86 -0.07 4.64
N ILE A 42 -0.56 0.25 4.75
CA ILE A 42 0.03 1.45 4.15
C ILE A 42 -0.04 1.38 2.61
N VAL A 43 0.35 0.25 2.01
CA VAL A 43 0.30 0.06 0.56
C VAL A 43 -1.13 0.17 0.05
N MET A 44 -2.10 -0.45 0.72
CA MET A 44 -3.51 -0.37 0.33
C MET A 44 -4.09 1.03 0.49
N LYS A 45 -3.71 1.75 1.56
CA LYS A 45 -4.06 3.16 1.73
C LYS A 45 -3.61 3.99 0.54
N ILE A 46 -2.37 3.78 0.06
CA ILE A 46 -1.83 4.50 -1.10
C ILE A 46 -2.47 4.04 -2.41
N PHE A 47 -2.64 2.73 -2.64
CA PHE A 47 -3.33 2.19 -3.84
C PHE A 47 -4.77 2.66 -3.98
N SER A 48 -5.45 2.91 -2.86
CA SER A 48 -6.81 3.41 -2.89
C SER A 48 -6.90 4.87 -3.35
N GLN A 49 -5.78 5.57 -3.58
CA GLN A 49 -5.70 7.00 -3.87
C GLN A 49 -4.78 7.26 -5.07
N ILE A 50 -5.35 7.25 -6.29
CA ILE A 50 -4.60 7.56 -7.52
C ILE A 50 -4.19 9.03 -7.52
N PRO A 51 -2.90 9.36 -7.71
CA PRO A 51 -2.47 10.75 -7.90
C PRO A 51 -3.08 11.32 -9.19
N SER A 52 -3.58 12.56 -9.13
CA SER A 52 -4.25 13.19 -10.27
C SER A 52 -3.30 13.86 -11.28
N GLU A 53 -2.03 14.07 -10.91
CA GLU A 53 -1.07 14.82 -11.71
C GLU A 53 -0.01 13.89 -12.34
N PRO A 54 0.28 14.00 -13.65
CA PRO A 54 1.28 13.15 -14.31
C PRO A 54 2.70 13.32 -13.76
N ASP A 55 3.04 14.48 -13.19
CA ASP A 55 4.36 14.68 -12.58
C ASP A 55 4.54 13.84 -11.30
N ASP A 56 3.47 13.60 -10.53
CA ASP A 56 3.52 12.69 -9.39
C ASP A 56 3.75 11.24 -9.84
N ILE A 57 3.21 10.86 -11.00
CA ILE A 57 3.42 9.54 -11.61
C ILE A 57 4.90 9.37 -12.01
N ARG A 58 5.47 10.36 -12.71
CA ARG A 58 6.90 10.37 -13.09
C ARG A 58 7.81 10.35 -11.88
N PHE A 59 7.46 11.15 -10.86
CA PHE A 59 8.19 11.24 -9.61
C PHE A 59 8.25 9.89 -8.89
N ARG A 60 7.09 9.24 -8.66
CA ARG A 60 7.01 7.89 -8.07
C ARG A 60 7.79 6.86 -8.88
N SER A 61 7.64 6.89 -10.21
CA SER A 61 8.31 5.97 -11.14
C SER A 61 9.82 6.04 -11.03
N SER A 62 10.40 7.25 -10.99
CA SER A 62 11.84 7.41 -10.86
C SER A 62 12.40 6.80 -9.56
N ILE A 63 11.69 6.97 -8.43
CA ILE A 63 12.13 6.43 -7.13
C ILE A 63 12.12 4.90 -7.14
N VAL A 64 11.04 4.30 -7.63
CA VAL A 64 10.94 2.83 -7.70
C VAL A 64 11.96 2.25 -8.68
N GLN A 65 12.26 2.94 -9.78
CA GLN A 65 13.31 2.54 -10.72
C GLN A 65 14.70 2.50 -10.07
N ASP A 66 15.09 3.54 -9.32
CA ASP A 66 16.35 3.57 -8.58
C ASP A 66 16.43 2.39 -7.58
N LEU A 67 15.35 2.18 -6.81
CA LEU A 67 15.29 1.13 -5.79
C LEU A 67 15.27 -0.29 -6.37
N ILE A 68 14.62 -0.51 -7.53
CA ILE A 68 14.66 -1.81 -8.24
C ILE A 68 16.05 -2.03 -8.82
N GLY A 69 16.63 -1.01 -9.46
CA GLY A 69 17.93 -1.07 -10.12
C GLY A 69 19.10 -1.28 -9.15
N ASN A 70 18.95 -0.87 -7.89
CA ASN A 70 19.99 -0.97 -6.88
C ASN A 70 19.52 -1.74 -5.63
N LYS A 71 19.89 -3.02 -5.55
CA LYS A 71 19.51 -3.90 -4.43
C LYS A 71 20.08 -3.45 -3.10
N GLU A 72 21.36 -3.07 -3.09
CA GLU A 72 22.04 -2.67 -1.86
C GLU A 72 21.43 -1.39 -1.27
N LEU A 73 21.15 -0.40 -2.12
CA LEU A 73 20.43 0.82 -1.75
C LEU A 73 19.05 0.49 -1.12
N CYS A 74 18.26 -0.34 -1.79
CA CYS A 74 16.93 -0.75 -1.32
C CYS A 74 17.00 -1.45 0.06
N ASP A 75 17.96 -2.35 0.25
CA ASP A 75 18.11 -3.10 1.51
C ASP A 75 18.59 -2.18 2.65
N LYS A 76 19.54 -1.27 2.38
CA LYS A 76 20.01 -0.29 3.36
C LYS A 76 18.91 0.72 3.76
N ILE A 77 18.15 1.25 2.82
CA ILE A 77 17.01 2.14 3.11
C ILE A 77 15.95 1.38 3.90
N SER A 78 15.68 0.12 3.59
CA SER A 78 14.73 -0.66 4.40
C SER A 78 15.19 -0.88 5.83
N ASN A 79 16.48 -1.06 6.09
CA ASN A 79 16.98 -1.13 7.46
C ASN A 79 16.72 0.19 8.20
N CYS A 80 16.94 1.32 7.53
CA CYS A 80 16.62 2.64 8.09
C CYS A 80 15.12 2.83 8.33
N SER A 81 14.25 2.30 7.45
CA SER A 81 12.79 2.39 7.58
C SER A 81 12.28 1.74 8.87
N HIS A 82 12.87 0.62 9.32
CA HIS A 82 12.52 0.01 10.62
C HIS A 82 12.84 0.94 11.79
N ASP A 83 14.00 1.61 11.75
CA ASP A 83 14.38 2.56 12.78
C ASP A 83 13.49 3.84 12.73
N ILE A 84 13.06 4.29 11.54
CA ILE A 84 12.08 5.38 11.39
C ILE A 84 10.73 4.98 12.00
N MET A 85 10.30 3.73 11.82
CA MET A 85 9.08 3.22 12.46
C MET A 85 9.16 3.33 13.99
N ALA A 86 10.32 3.01 14.57
CA ALA A 86 10.56 3.14 16.00
C ALA A 86 10.35 4.59 16.48
N LEU A 87 10.79 5.59 15.71
CA LEU A 87 10.55 7.01 16.01
C LEU A 87 9.07 7.37 16.12
N LYS A 88 8.18 6.72 15.39
CA LYS A 88 6.73 6.96 15.47
C LYS A 88 6.14 6.53 16.83
N TYR A 89 6.72 5.51 17.47
CA TYR A 89 6.32 5.08 18.80
C TYR A 89 6.80 6.05 19.89
N TYR A 90 7.93 6.72 19.67
CA TYR A 90 8.46 7.74 20.58
C TYR A 90 7.77 9.11 20.38
N GLY A 91 7.59 9.54 19.13
CA GLY A 91 7.10 10.86 18.73
C GLY A 91 5.63 10.86 18.28
N GLY A 92 4.70 10.93 19.24
CA GLY A 92 3.25 11.01 18.98
C GLY A 92 2.44 11.60 20.13
N SER A 93 1.16 11.20 20.28
CA SER A 93 0.25 11.59 21.38
C SER A 93 0.85 11.38 22.78
N TYR A 94 1.82 10.47 22.90
CA TYR A 94 2.59 10.25 24.12
C TYR A 94 3.46 11.46 24.51
N LYS A 95 4.06 12.21 23.56
CA LYS A 95 4.85 13.42 23.85
C LYS A 95 3.98 14.55 24.42
N GLN A 96 2.72 14.67 23.97
CA GLN A 96 1.74 15.61 24.55
C GLN A 96 1.23 15.17 25.93
N MET A 97 1.03 13.87 26.17
CA MET A 97 0.74 13.35 27.53
C MET A 97 1.92 13.52 28.50
N ARG A 98 3.17 13.44 28.01
CA ARG A 98 4.41 13.59 28.81
C ARG A 98 4.72 15.00 29.27
N ARG A 99 4.18 16.05 28.64
CA ARG A 99 4.49 17.46 28.97
C ARG A 99 4.13 17.86 30.41
N ASN A 100 3.22 17.15 31.07
CA ASN A 100 2.76 17.50 32.42
C ASN A 100 3.45 16.72 33.56
N GLU A 101 4.22 15.67 33.28
CA GLU A 101 4.94 14.91 34.30
C GLU A 101 6.37 14.54 33.82
N THR A 102 7.37 15.30 34.26
CA THR A 102 8.77 14.93 34.06
C THR A 102 9.15 13.82 35.05
N ASN A 103 9.22 12.59 34.57
CA ASN A 103 9.73 11.45 35.33
C ASN A 103 10.92 10.81 34.58
N LEU A 104 11.72 9.99 35.29
CA LEU A 104 12.93 9.39 34.73
C LEU A 104 12.66 8.55 33.48
N TYR A 105 11.54 7.83 33.47
CA TYR A 105 11.16 6.99 32.34
C TYR A 105 10.98 7.83 31.06
N ASN A 106 10.24 8.93 31.14
CA ASN A 106 10.01 9.84 30.02
C ASN A 106 11.31 10.42 29.48
N LEU A 107 12.24 10.81 30.36
CA LEU A 107 13.54 11.36 29.96
C LEU A 107 14.42 10.33 29.23
N LEU A 108 14.44 9.07 29.71
CA LEU A 108 15.20 8.00 29.07
C LEU A 108 14.63 7.63 27.70
N GLU A 109 13.31 7.70 27.56
CA GLU A 109 12.62 7.48 26.29
C GLU A 109 12.91 8.62 25.29
N ASP A 110 12.95 9.87 25.75
CA ASP A 110 13.30 11.02 24.90
C ASP A 110 14.79 10.94 24.46
N ILE A 111 15.70 10.44 25.33
CA ILE A 111 17.09 10.13 24.95
C ILE A 111 17.13 9.08 23.84
N ARG A 112 16.40 7.98 24.00
CA ARG A 112 16.36 6.90 23.00
C ARG A 112 15.82 7.40 21.68
N GLU A 113 14.76 8.22 21.68
CA GLU A 113 14.20 8.84 20.48
C GLU A 113 15.28 9.62 19.71
N LEU A 114 15.99 10.54 20.39
CA LEU A 114 17.01 11.37 19.74
C LEU A 114 18.23 10.56 19.29
N MET A 115 18.60 9.50 20.02
CA MET A 115 19.66 8.57 19.60
C MET A 115 19.26 7.81 18.33
N VAL A 116 18.02 7.33 18.24
CA VAL A 116 17.51 6.69 17.01
C VAL A 116 17.48 7.70 15.88
N PHE A 117 16.97 8.91 16.13
CA PHE A 117 16.88 9.99 15.14
C PHE A 117 18.25 10.29 14.53
N THR A 118 19.25 10.62 15.36
CA THR A 118 20.60 10.97 14.89
C THR A 118 21.24 9.83 14.08
N ASN A 119 21.17 8.61 14.59
CA ASN A 119 21.71 7.42 13.92
C ASN A 119 21.05 7.13 12.57
N VAL A 120 19.72 7.25 12.48
CA VAL A 120 18.98 7.02 11.24
C VAL A 120 19.26 8.10 10.21
N THR A 121 19.27 9.37 10.61
CA THR A 121 19.57 10.49 9.70
C THR A 121 20.94 10.31 9.08
N GLU A 122 21.98 10.01 9.87
CA GLU A 122 23.34 9.78 9.36
C GLU A 122 23.43 8.57 8.44
N LYS A 123 22.83 7.43 8.84
CA LYS A 123 22.86 6.20 8.03
C LYS A 123 22.13 6.39 6.69
N LEU A 124 20.98 7.07 6.70
CA LEU A 124 20.21 7.31 5.50
C LEU A 124 20.93 8.29 4.56
N ALA A 125 21.52 9.37 5.11
CA ALA A 125 22.34 10.30 4.33
C ALA A 125 23.54 9.60 3.68
N ALA A 126 24.32 8.85 4.47
CA ALA A 126 25.47 8.09 3.97
C ALA A 126 25.06 7.09 2.87
N CYS A 127 23.97 6.35 3.09
CA CYS A 127 23.43 5.41 2.11
C CYS A 127 23.11 6.08 0.77
N LEU A 128 22.50 7.28 0.78
CA LEU A 128 22.16 8.01 -0.44
C LEU A 128 23.37 8.65 -1.16
N HIS A 129 24.50 8.84 -0.46
CA HIS A 129 25.77 9.28 -1.06
C HIS A 129 26.57 8.12 -1.65
N GLU A 130 26.49 6.94 -1.05
CA GLU A 130 27.22 5.74 -1.49
C GLU A 130 26.74 5.18 -2.83
N HIS A 131 25.54 5.56 -3.29
CA HIS A 131 24.93 5.01 -4.50
C HIS A 131 24.58 6.11 -5.51
N GLU A 132 24.68 5.78 -6.79
CA GLU A 132 24.17 6.63 -7.86
C GLU A 132 22.64 6.62 -7.83
N ILE A 133 22.04 7.79 -7.53
CA ILE A 133 20.59 8.03 -7.52
C ILE A 133 20.23 9.05 -8.59
N LYS A 134 19.13 8.79 -9.31
CA LYS A 134 18.67 9.63 -10.44
C LYS A 134 17.32 10.27 -10.16
N SER A 135 16.52 9.66 -9.29
CA SER A 135 15.19 10.15 -8.92
C SER A 135 15.27 11.47 -8.16
N GLU A 136 14.46 12.43 -8.61
CA GLU A 136 14.30 13.73 -7.95
C GLU A 136 13.95 13.55 -6.46
N GLY A 137 13.09 12.59 -6.13
CA GLY A 137 12.66 12.33 -4.77
C GLY A 137 13.77 11.88 -3.84
N LEU A 138 14.65 10.96 -4.27
CA LEU A 138 15.78 10.52 -3.44
C LEU A 138 16.90 11.57 -3.40
N ILE A 139 17.10 12.33 -4.48
CA ILE A 139 18.06 13.44 -4.51
C ILE A 139 17.63 14.52 -3.51
N ARG A 140 16.36 14.94 -3.55
CA ARG A 140 15.80 15.88 -2.60
C ARG A 140 15.90 15.37 -1.17
N LEU A 141 15.64 14.08 -0.95
CA LEU A 141 15.76 13.47 0.37
C LEU A 141 17.20 13.57 0.88
N ARG A 142 18.19 13.26 0.04
CA ARG A 142 19.61 13.42 0.38
C ARG A 142 19.95 14.86 0.74
N GLU A 143 19.49 15.84 -0.03
CA GLU A 143 19.73 17.26 0.24
C GLU A 143 19.12 17.73 1.57
N GLU A 144 17.90 17.32 1.90
CA GLU A 144 17.28 17.66 3.19
C GLU A 144 17.99 16.98 4.37
N LEU A 145 18.45 15.74 4.20
CA LEU A 145 19.25 15.05 5.21
C LEU A 145 20.61 15.74 5.39
N ASP A 146 21.27 16.16 4.30
CA ASP A 146 22.54 16.87 4.34
C ASP A 146 22.42 18.22 5.08
N LYS A 147 21.33 18.97 4.89
CA LYS A 147 21.08 20.20 5.66
C LYS A 147 21.02 19.92 7.16
N THR A 148 20.41 18.79 7.53
CA THR A 148 20.28 18.37 8.93
C THR A 148 21.62 17.90 9.48
N VAL A 149 22.29 16.96 8.82
CA VAL A 149 23.55 16.34 9.26
C VAL A 149 24.68 17.36 9.36
N ASN A 150 24.74 18.34 8.44
CA ASN A 150 25.78 19.36 8.43
C ASN A 150 25.46 20.58 9.32
N SER A 151 24.32 20.61 10.01
CA SER A 151 23.97 21.72 10.91
C SER A 151 24.79 21.68 12.21
N GLU A 152 25.15 22.86 12.72
CA GLU A 152 25.83 22.97 14.01
C GLU A 152 24.98 22.38 15.16
N ASP A 153 23.66 22.56 15.08
CA ASP A 153 22.70 22.04 16.06
C ASP A 153 22.70 20.52 16.11
N PHE A 154 22.74 19.85 14.96
CA PHE A 154 22.79 18.38 14.89
C PHE A 154 24.13 17.84 15.41
N SER A 155 25.24 18.48 15.06
CA SER A 155 26.55 18.11 15.61
C SER A 155 26.62 18.30 17.13
N ALA A 156 26.03 19.37 17.66
CA ALA A 156 25.96 19.60 19.10
C ALA A 156 25.06 18.57 19.80
N LEU A 157 23.90 18.26 19.21
CA LEU A 157 22.99 17.23 19.71
C LEU A 157 23.68 15.88 19.83
N LYS A 158 24.39 15.45 18.77
CA LYS A 158 25.09 14.17 18.75
C LYS A 158 26.13 14.09 19.87
N LYS A 159 26.92 15.15 20.04
CA LYS A 159 27.92 15.23 21.11
C LYS A 159 27.26 15.15 22.48
N ASP A 160 26.22 15.94 22.72
CA ASP A 160 25.50 15.95 23.99
C ASP A 160 24.86 14.57 24.29
N LEU A 161 24.32 13.88 23.28
CA LEU A 161 23.80 12.51 23.42
C LEU A 161 24.89 11.48 23.73
N GLU A 162 26.07 11.62 23.13
CA GLU A 162 27.22 10.75 23.41
C GLU A 162 27.75 10.96 24.82
N ASP A 163 27.89 12.21 25.27
CA ASP A 163 28.26 12.57 26.64
C ASP A 163 27.24 12.01 27.64
N MET A 164 25.94 12.19 27.39
CA MET A 164 24.88 11.63 28.22
C MET A 164 24.87 10.09 28.21
N LYS A 165 25.15 9.45 27.07
CA LYS A 165 25.27 7.99 26.98
C LYS A 165 26.48 7.49 27.77
N ASN A 166 27.58 8.22 27.78
CA ASN A 166 28.77 7.86 28.55
C ASN A 166 28.53 8.04 30.06
N ASP A 167 27.88 9.14 30.46
CA ASP A 167 27.49 9.40 31.84
C ASP A 167 26.48 8.35 32.37
N LEU A 168 25.54 7.91 31.53
CA LEU A 168 24.52 6.91 31.88
C LEU A 168 24.97 5.46 31.63
N GLY A 169 25.95 5.23 30.75
CA GLY A 169 26.36 3.91 30.26
C GLY A 169 27.06 3.05 31.30
N GLY A 170 27.54 3.67 32.38
CA GLY A 170 28.05 2.99 33.57
C GLY A 170 26.97 2.51 34.55
N VAL A 171 25.68 2.69 34.25
CA VAL A 171 24.58 2.33 35.15
C VAL A 171 23.83 1.11 34.62
N GLN A 172 24.03 -0.05 35.26
CA GLN A 172 23.31 -1.29 34.94
C GLN A 172 22.30 -1.70 36.00
N ALA A 173 22.42 -1.16 37.22
CA ALA A 173 21.45 -1.34 38.30
C ALA A 173 21.54 -0.21 39.33
N ALA A 174 20.61 -0.17 40.29
CA ALA A 174 20.63 0.76 41.41
C ALA A 174 20.30 0.04 42.73
N TYR A 175 21.04 0.35 43.79
CA TYR A 175 20.66 0.04 45.16
C TYR A 175 19.81 1.16 45.73
N VAL A 176 18.75 0.81 46.47
CA VAL A 176 17.91 1.76 47.19
C VAL A 176 18.01 1.44 48.68
N ALA A 177 18.66 2.32 49.45
CA ALA A 177 18.76 2.20 50.89
C ALA A 177 17.55 2.88 51.54
N VAL A 178 16.78 2.14 52.34
CA VAL A 178 15.56 2.62 53.00
C VAL A 178 15.73 2.46 54.51
N ASN A 179 15.53 3.55 55.25
CA ASN A 179 15.50 3.54 56.70
C ASN A 179 14.07 3.31 57.21
N PHE A 180 13.96 2.54 58.29
CA PHE A 180 12.70 2.23 58.94
C PHE A 180 12.71 2.77 60.37
N THR A 181 11.56 3.22 60.85
CA THR A 181 11.35 3.56 62.25
C THR A 181 11.35 2.28 63.10
N THR A 182 11.40 2.44 64.44
CA THR A 182 11.28 1.32 65.39
C THR A 182 9.98 0.53 65.26
N ASP A 183 8.95 1.15 64.69
CA ASP A 183 7.65 0.51 64.41
C ASP A 183 7.58 -0.07 62.99
N PHE A 184 8.73 -0.22 62.32
CA PHE A 184 8.88 -0.74 60.96
C PHE A 184 8.16 0.07 59.87
N ASN A 185 7.80 1.33 60.14
CA ASN A 185 7.34 2.25 59.11
C ASN A 185 8.53 2.81 58.34
N ILE A 186 8.34 3.13 57.05
CA ILE A 186 9.41 3.74 56.25
C ILE A 186 9.62 5.17 56.69
N GLU A 187 10.82 5.47 57.17
CA GLU A 187 11.23 6.79 57.61
C GLU A 187 11.71 7.62 56.40
N ASN A 188 12.72 7.12 55.68
CA ASN A 188 13.25 7.77 54.48
C ASN A 188 14.00 6.82 53.53
N VAL A 189 14.24 7.31 52.30
CA VAL A 189 15.22 6.72 51.38
C VAL A 189 16.54 7.44 51.65
N ALA A 190 17.52 6.71 52.18
CA ALA A 190 18.79 7.26 52.65
C ALA A 190 19.77 7.50 51.51
N ALA A 191 19.82 6.59 50.54
CA ALA A 191 20.73 6.65 49.40
C ALA A 191 20.16 5.88 48.20
N ILE A 192 20.52 6.34 47.00
CA ILE A 192 20.41 5.58 45.77
C ILE A 192 21.81 5.48 45.19
N GLU A 193 22.31 4.26 45.02
CA GLU A 193 23.65 4.03 44.47
C GLU A 193 23.53 3.30 43.14
N PHE A 194 23.97 3.94 42.07
CA PHE A 194 24.02 3.32 40.75
C PHE A 194 25.28 2.47 40.60
N VAL A 195 25.14 1.28 40.03
CA VAL A 195 26.25 0.33 39.86
C VAL A 195 26.41 -0.14 38.41
N PRO A 196 27.66 -0.41 37.98
CA PRO A 196 27.98 -0.77 36.59
C PRO A 196 27.76 -2.24 36.23
N HIS A 197 27.16 -3.02 37.12
CA HIS A 197 26.89 -4.44 36.90
C HIS A 197 25.42 -4.76 37.18
N LYS A 198 24.86 -5.70 36.41
CA LYS A 198 23.52 -6.24 36.66
C LYS A 198 23.46 -6.89 38.05
N LEU A 199 22.47 -6.52 38.86
CA LEU A 199 22.19 -7.20 40.11
C LEU A 199 21.50 -8.53 39.82
N VAL A 200 22.08 -9.61 40.32
CA VAL A 200 21.46 -10.94 40.27
C VAL A 200 20.72 -11.14 41.58
N SER A 201 19.42 -11.41 41.50
CA SER A 201 18.61 -11.72 42.68
C SER A 201 19.22 -12.91 43.44
N LYS A 202 19.32 -12.78 44.77
CA LYS A 202 19.68 -13.91 45.66
C LYS A 202 18.56 -14.95 45.80
N TYR A 203 17.37 -14.66 45.29
CA TYR A 203 16.18 -15.51 45.39
C TYR A 203 16.00 -16.42 44.16
N GLY A 204 15.56 -17.65 44.40
CA GLY A 204 15.25 -18.62 43.34
C GLY A 204 14.10 -18.17 42.43
N VAL A 205 13.90 -18.85 41.30
CA VAL A 205 12.78 -18.55 40.36
C VAL A 205 11.40 -18.65 41.05
N VAL A 206 11.23 -19.59 41.97
CA VAL A 206 9.97 -19.82 42.72
C VAL A 206 9.71 -18.74 43.77
N GLU A 207 10.74 -18.31 44.49
CA GLU A 207 10.65 -17.19 45.44
C GLU A 207 10.39 -15.85 44.73
N ARG A 208 10.86 -15.70 43.49
CA ARG A 208 10.49 -14.55 42.64
C ARG A 208 9.00 -14.56 42.33
N LEU A 209 8.40 -15.69 41.96
CA LEU A 209 6.97 -15.75 41.64
C LEU A 209 6.06 -15.47 42.85
N THR A 210 6.50 -15.82 44.06
CA THR A 210 5.75 -15.51 45.30
C THR A 210 6.02 -14.09 45.83
N ALA A 211 7.24 -13.57 45.65
CA ALA A 211 7.59 -12.18 45.97
C ALA A 211 7.12 -11.17 44.92
N MET A 212 6.83 -11.58 43.67
CA MET A 212 6.35 -10.75 42.56
C MET A 212 4.93 -10.18 42.76
N ASN A 213 4.29 -10.43 43.90
CA ASN A 213 3.15 -9.61 44.35
C ASN A 213 3.59 -8.24 44.91
N LEU A 214 4.89 -8.01 45.14
CA LEU A 214 5.51 -6.69 45.27
C LEU A 214 5.79 -6.11 43.86
N ILE A 215 4.68 -5.83 43.16
CA ILE A 215 4.46 -4.77 42.17
C ILE A 215 5.60 -4.52 41.16
N ALA A 216 5.40 -5.06 39.96
CA ALA A 216 5.80 -4.37 38.74
C ALA A 216 5.00 -3.05 38.65
N PRO A 217 5.62 -1.86 38.56
CA PRO A 217 4.89 -0.60 38.60
C PRO A 217 4.12 -0.27 37.30
N PHE A 218 4.18 -1.13 36.28
CA PHE A 218 3.69 -0.80 34.95
C PHE A 218 3.13 -2.03 34.22
N GLU A 219 2.06 -2.64 34.74
CA GLU A 219 1.12 -3.35 33.85
C GLU A 219 -0.31 -2.94 34.16
N THR A 220 -0.96 -2.48 33.10
CA THR A 220 -2.31 -1.98 33.01
C THR A 220 -3.34 -3.11 33.14
N GLY A 221 -4.35 -2.87 33.98
CA GLY A 221 -5.67 -3.46 33.81
C GLY A 221 -5.95 -4.69 34.66
N THR A 222 -6.59 -4.48 35.82
CA THR A 222 -7.79 -5.24 36.22
C THR A 222 -8.47 -4.52 37.39
N LYS A 223 -9.78 -4.37 37.28
CA LYS A 223 -10.67 -3.78 38.29
C LYS A 223 -10.76 -4.71 39.51
N LEU A 224 -9.86 -4.58 40.48
CA LEU A 224 -10.08 -4.95 41.88
C LEU A 224 -9.17 -4.05 42.71
N GLY A 225 -9.76 -3.31 43.66
CA GLY A 225 -9.07 -2.31 44.47
C GLY A 225 -7.87 -2.91 45.20
N ARG A 226 -6.67 -2.73 44.65
CA ARG A 226 -5.41 -2.97 45.35
C ARG A 226 -5.07 -1.71 46.12
N VAL A 227 -4.95 -1.86 47.44
CA VAL A 227 -4.29 -0.87 48.30
C VAL A 227 -2.90 -0.66 47.69
N PRO A 228 -2.52 0.56 47.29
CA PRO A 228 -1.18 0.82 46.78
C PRO A 228 -0.18 0.43 47.86
N ASP A 229 0.88 -0.29 47.48
CA ASP A 229 1.90 -0.70 48.44
C ASP A 229 2.49 0.53 49.16
N PRO A 230 2.37 0.58 50.50
CA PRO A 230 2.88 1.69 51.30
C PRO A 230 4.37 1.96 51.06
N LEU A 231 5.14 0.92 50.73
CA LEU A 231 6.57 1.00 50.45
C LEU A 231 6.84 1.69 49.12
N LEU A 232 6.09 1.35 48.08
CA LEU A 232 6.17 2.05 46.80
C LEU A 232 5.63 3.48 46.88
N GLN A 233 4.56 3.73 47.65
CA GLN A 233 4.08 5.10 47.88
C GLN A 233 5.07 5.97 48.65
N ALA A 234 5.81 5.40 49.61
CA ALA A 234 6.80 6.13 50.39
C ALA A 234 8.14 6.34 49.63
N ILE A 235 8.55 5.36 48.83
CA ILE A 235 9.81 5.38 48.09
C ILE A 235 9.68 6.18 46.81
N ALA A 236 8.64 5.99 46.00
CA ALA A 236 8.54 6.56 44.66
C ALA A 236 8.75 8.09 44.63
N PRO A 237 8.14 8.92 45.50
CA PRO A 237 8.34 10.37 45.49
C PRO A 237 9.76 10.77 45.89
N LYS A 238 10.36 10.06 46.86
CA LYS A 238 11.74 10.30 47.33
C LYS A 238 12.76 9.89 46.28
N LEU A 239 12.53 8.74 45.64
CA LEU A 239 13.32 8.24 44.52
C LEU A 239 13.28 9.23 43.36
N GLN A 240 12.08 9.64 42.96
CA GLN A 240 11.86 10.62 41.90
C GLN A 240 12.53 11.96 42.22
N LYS A 241 12.50 12.44 43.48
CA LYS A 241 13.19 13.66 43.90
C LYS A 241 14.73 13.54 43.83
N HIS A 242 15.29 12.40 44.26
CA HIS A 242 16.74 12.18 44.26
C HIS A 242 17.27 12.00 42.83
N LEU A 243 16.55 11.24 42.00
CA LEU A 243 16.79 11.11 40.57
C LEU A 243 16.68 12.49 39.90
N LYS A 244 15.62 13.26 40.16
CA LYS A 244 15.41 14.60 39.57
C LYS A 244 16.62 15.54 39.72
N LYS A 245 17.41 15.41 40.79
CA LYS A 245 18.66 16.19 40.98
C LYS A 245 19.79 15.74 40.04
N HIS A 246 19.95 14.44 39.82
CA HIS A 246 20.93 13.90 38.86
C HIS A 246 20.50 14.12 37.41
N PHE A 247 19.19 14.09 37.15
CA PHE A 247 18.62 14.21 35.81
C PHE A 247 18.25 15.66 35.44
N SER A 248 18.44 16.65 36.33
CA SER A 248 18.15 18.05 36.01
C SER A 248 19.08 18.62 34.94
N ASP A 249 20.33 18.15 34.89
CA ASP A 249 21.28 18.63 33.89
C ASP A 249 20.99 18.01 32.52
N ILE A 250 20.65 16.71 32.50
CA ILE A 250 20.07 16.05 31.32
C ILE A 250 18.82 16.81 30.85
N GLN A 251 17.88 17.10 31.75
CA GLN A 251 16.67 17.86 31.41
C GLN A 251 16.95 19.24 30.81
N LYS A 252 17.94 19.99 31.33
CA LYS A 252 18.34 21.29 30.75
C LYS A 252 18.87 21.11 29.32
N THR A 253 19.72 20.11 29.09
CA THR A 253 20.25 19.78 27.76
C THR A 253 19.13 19.38 26.81
N PHE A 254 18.15 18.58 27.26
CA PHE A 254 16.97 18.21 26.46
C PHE A 254 16.06 19.37 26.09
N THR A 255 15.96 20.38 26.96
CA THR A 255 15.14 21.56 26.69
C THR A 255 15.68 22.34 25.48
N LYS A 256 17.00 22.26 25.20
CA LYS A 256 17.65 22.86 24.03
C LYS A 256 17.22 22.20 22.71
N TYR A 257 16.86 20.92 22.74
CA TYR A 257 16.50 20.11 21.55
C TYR A 257 15.02 19.73 21.52
N ALA A 258 14.19 20.38 22.35
CA ALA A 258 12.76 20.12 22.39
C ALA A 258 12.05 20.39 21.05
N ASP A 259 12.65 21.25 20.22
CA ASP A 259 12.18 21.62 18.88
C ASP A 259 12.80 20.77 17.76
N CYS A 260 13.66 19.78 18.06
CA CYS A 260 14.16 18.85 17.03
C CYS A 260 12.98 18.10 16.42
N ASP A 261 12.72 18.39 15.14
CA ASP A 261 11.51 17.93 14.47
C ASP A 261 11.69 16.54 13.85
N THR A 262 11.46 15.48 14.64
CA THR A 262 11.41 14.09 14.15
C THR A 262 10.23 13.85 13.19
N LYS A 263 9.32 14.82 13.02
CA LYS A 263 8.19 14.70 12.08
C LYS A 263 8.64 14.63 10.64
N GLU A 264 9.80 15.18 10.30
CA GLU A 264 10.24 15.16 8.92
C GLU A 264 10.53 13.74 8.42
N LEU A 265 11.24 12.95 9.22
CA LEU A 265 11.52 11.53 8.96
C LEU A 265 10.29 10.64 9.14
N THR A 266 9.51 10.86 10.20
CA THR A 266 8.30 10.05 10.41
C THR A 266 7.23 10.33 9.36
N GLY A 267 7.21 11.54 8.76
CA GLY A 267 6.31 11.92 7.68
C GLY A 267 6.59 11.23 6.33
N MET A 268 7.83 10.81 6.08
CA MET A 268 8.19 10.06 4.86
C MET A 268 8.02 8.55 5.02
N TYR A 269 7.74 8.05 6.23
CA TYR A 269 7.66 6.63 6.54
C TYR A 269 6.72 5.88 5.61
N GLU A 270 5.48 6.36 5.44
CA GLU A 270 4.48 5.71 4.58
C GLU A 270 4.94 5.63 3.13
N GLY A 271 5.57 6.70 2.61
CA GLY A 271 6.13 6.71 1.26
C GLY A 271 7.29 5.75 1.09
N LEU A 272 8.20 5.68 2.06
CA LEU A 272 9.33 4.74 2.01
C LEU A 272 8.83 3.30 2.03
N THR A 273 7.90 2.97 2.93
CA THR A 273 7.29 1.64 3.01
C THR A 273 6.67 1.24 1.67
N PHE A 274 5.91 2.14 1.05
CA PHE A 274 5.31 1.90 -0.27
C PHE A 274 6.35 1.60 -1.34
N TYR A 275 7.36 2.46 -1.51
CA TYR A 275 8.38 2.26 -2.55
C TYR A 275 9.25 1.03 -2.31
N LEU A 276 9.63 0.75 -1.06
CA LEU A 276 10.40 -0.43 -0.71
C LEU A 276 9.62 -1.72 -0.98
N ALA A 277 8.34 -1.76 -0.63
CA ALA A 277 7.47 -2.90 -0.91
C ALA A 277 7.35 -3.13 -2.42
N MET A 278 7.07 -2.08 -3.19
CA MET A 278 6.94 -2.18 -4.65
C MET A 278 8.28 -2.54 -5.32
N ALA A 279 9.40 -1.98 -4.89
CA ALA A 279 10.71 -2.29 -5.45
C ALA A 279 11.10 -3.75 -5.21
N ARG A 280 10.86 -4.28 -4.01
CA ARG A 280 11.06 -5.70 -3.70
C ARG A 280 10.14 -6.59 -4.51
N PHE A 281 8.88 -6.19 -4.67
CA PHE A 281 7.91 -6.92 -5.47
C PHE A 281 8.35 -7.01 -6.95
N GLY A 282 8.72 -5.88 -7.56
CA GLY A 282 9.20 -5.86 -8.94
C GLY A 282 10.49 -6.66 -9.15
N ARG A 283 11.41 -6.62 -8.18
CA ARG A 283 12.61 -7.48 -8.21
C ARG A 283 12.25 -8.96 -8.10
N SER A 284 11.35 -9.34 -7.20
CA SER A 284 10.87 -10.72 -7.04
C SER A 284 10.25 -11.26 -8.32
N LEU A 285 9.51 -10.44 -9.07
CA LEU A 285 8.98 -10.82 -10.39
C LEU A 285 10.09 -11.06 -11.40
N LYS A 286 11.07 -10.15 -11.50
CA LYS A 286 12.23 -10.30 -12.38
C LYS A 286 13.06 -11.55 -12.05
N ASP A 287 13.31 -11.80 -10.77
CA ASP A 287 14.05 -12.98 -10.29
C ASP A 287 13.34 -14.29 -10.64
N LYS A 288 12.00 -14.26 -10.77
CA LYS A 288 11.17 -15.37 -11.22
C LYS A 288 11.04 -15.48 -12.75
N GLY A 289 11.70 -14.61 -13.51
CA GLY A 289 11.68 -14.62 -14.98
C GLY A 289 10.47 -13.92 -15.62
N TYR A 290 9.74 -13.09 -14.87
CA TYR A 290 8.67 -12.28 -15.43
C TYR A 290 9.19 -10.91 -15.88
N ASP A 291 8.83 -10.51 -17.10
CA ASP A 291 9.18 -9.20 -17.66
C ASP A 291 8.30 -8.10 -17.07
N ILE A 292 8.93 -7.01 -16.62
CA ILE A 292 8.22 -5.81 -16.20
C ILE A 292 8.79 -4.59 -16.90
N CYS A 293 7.93 -3.63 -17.23
CA CYS A 293 8.34 -2.33 -17.78
C CYS A 293 7.76 -1.20 -16.94
N PHE A 294 8.41 -0.04 -16.97
CA PHE A 294 7.87 1.19 -16.37
C PHE A 294 7.10 1.98 -17.43
N PRO A 295 6.00 2.65 -17.06
CA PRO A 295 5.19 3.41 -18.01
C PRO A 295 5.96 4.61 -18.55
N VAL A 296 5.97 4.75 -19.87
CA VAL A 296 6.44 5.96 -20.56
C VAL A 296 5.25 6.90 -20.71
N ILE A 297 5.28 8.02 -19.99
CA ILE A 297 4.18 9.00 -19.99
C ILE A 297 4.26 9.86 -21.26
N ASP A 298 3.34 9.63 -22.18
CA ASP A 298 3.14 10.41 -23.41
C ASP A 298 1.70 10.93 -23.43
N GLU A 299 1.53 12.24 -23.52
CA GLU A 299 0.22 12.91 -23.51
C GLU A 299 -0.57 12.67 -24.80
N ASN A 300 0.08 12.26 -25.89
CA ASN A 300 -0.55 11.98 -27.18
C ASN A 300 -1.06 10.55 -27.32
N VAL A 301 -0.67 9.66 -26.40
CA VAL A 301 -1.06 8.25 -26.41
C VAL A 301 -1.90 7.99 -25.18
N ARG A 302 -3.12 7.47 -25.34
CA ARG A 302 -3.94 7.17 -24.16
C ARG A 302 -3.43 5.93 -23.42
N PHE A 303 -3.30 4.83 -24.13
CA PHE A 303 -2.89 3.55 -23.57
C PHE A 303 -2.41 2.67 -24.71
N ASP A 304 -1.12 2.36 -24.75
CA ASP A 304 -0.54 1.35 -25.64
C ASP A 304 0.36 0.44 -24.81
N ILE A 305 0.01 -0.83 -24.74
CA ILE A 305 0.72 -1.85 -23.99
C ILE A 305 1.03 -3.03 -24.91
N LYS A 306 2.30 -3.48 -24.88
CA LYS A 306 2.76 -4.64 -25.64
C LYS A 306 3.17 -5.75 -24.70
N GLY A 307 2.82 -6.98 -25.06
CA GLY A 307 3.17 -8.15 -24.28
C GLY A 307 2.56 -8.19 -22.88
N LEU A 308 1.37 -7.60 -22.67
CA LEU A 308 0.66 -7.61 -21.39
C LEU A 308 0.30 -9.03 -20.98
N TYR A 309 0.58 -9.36 -19.72
CA TYR A 309 0.09 -10.55 -19.06
C TYR A 309 -0.56 -10.20 -17.72
N ASN A 310 -1.44 -11.07 -17.21
CA ASN A 310 -2.10 -10.82 -15.93
C ASN A 310 -1.12 -11.02 -14.76
N LEU A 311 -0.84 -9.93 -14.04
CA LEU A 311 0.06 -9.93 -12.88
C LEU A 311 -0.36 -10.94 -11.79
N ARG A 312 -1.66 -11.21 -11.62
CA ARG A 312 -2.15 -12.18 -10.64
C ARG A 312 -1.68 -13.60 -10.95
N LEU A 313 -1.68 -13.99 -12.22
CA LEU A 313 -1.18 -15.31 -12.64
C LEU A 313 0.32 -15.46 -12.31
N ALA A 314 1.09 -14.38 -12.47
CA ALA A 314 2.50 -14.37 -12.10
C ALA A 314 2.72 -14.48 -10.59
N VAL A 315 1.87 -13.81 -9.80
CA VAL A 315 1.83 -13.92 -8.33
C VAL A 315 1.48 -15.34 -7.88
N GLU A 316 0.55 -16.00 -8.56
CA GLU A 316 0.18 -17.42 -8.35
C GLU A 316 1.26 -18.41 -8.83
N GLY A 317 2.29 -17.93 -9.53
CA GLY A 317 3.42 -18.74 -9.99
C GLY A 317 3.19 -19.45 -11.33
N VAL A 318 2.15 -19.09 -12.07
CA VAL A 318 1.85 -19.65 -13.40
C VAL A 318 2.97 -19.30 -14.38
N GLN A 319 3.63 -20.32 -14.91
CA GLN A 319 4.64 -20.18 -15.96
C GLN A 319 3.98 -20.13 -17.35
N ASP A 320 4.70 -19.60 -18.35
CA ASP A 320 4.28 -19.56 -19.76
C ASP A 320 2.93 -18.85 -19.99
N ILE A 321 2.72 -17.70 -19.34
CA ILE A 321 1.51 -16.90 -19.49
C ILE A 321 1.47 -16.28 -20.90
N VAL A 322 0.34 -16.45 -21.60
CA VAL A 322 0.11 -15.85 -22.92
C VAL A 322 0.07 -14.33 -22.79
N LYS A 323 1.00 -13.66 -23.46
CA LYS A 323 1.12 -12.21 -23.54
C LYS A 323 0.25 -11.64 -24.66
N ASN A 324 -0.32 -10.46 -24.44
CA ASN A 324 -1.28 -9.82 -25.33
C ASN A 324 -0.94 -8.35 -25.57
N ASP A 325 -1.16 -7.87 -26.80
CA ASP A 325 -1.05 -6.45 -27.10
C ASP A 325 -2.42 -5.78 -26.99
N PHE A 326 -2.47 -4.59 -26.42
CA PHE A 326 -3.69 -3.80 -26.32
C PHE A 326 -3.39 -2.31 -26.48
N ALA A 327 -4.23 -1.61 -27.22
CA ALA A 327 -4.13 -0.17 -27.35
C ALA A 327 -5.49 0.44 -27.69
N PHE A 328 -5.73 1.66 -27.21
CA PHE A 328 -6.72 2.56 -27.81
C PHE A 328 -6.01 3.29 -28.96
N LYS A 329 -6.35 2.98 -30.22
CA LYS A 329 -5.73 3.63 -31.38
C LYS A 329 -6.61 4.78 -31.85
N GLU A 330 -5.99 5.87 -32.30
CA GLU A 330 -6.70 6.99 -32.93
C GLU A 330 -7.87 7.46 -32.04
N ASP A 331 -9.10 7.38 -32.54
CA ASP A 331 -10.32 7.77 -31.84
C ASP A 331 -11.02 6.61 -31.11
N GLU A 332 -10.43 5.42 -31.02
CA GLU A 332 -11.08 4.28 -30.37
C GLU A 332 -11.24 4.49 -28.87
N ARG A 333 -12.46 4.27 -28.36
CA ARG A 333 -12.76 4.42 -26.92
C ARG A 333 -13.49 3.25 -26.31
N ILE A 334 -14.32 2.55 -27.07
CA ILE A 334 -15.16 1.46 -26.54
C ILE A 334 -14.80 0.17 -27.24
N PHE A 335 -14.46 -0.86 -26.48
CA PHE A 335 -14.22 -2.19 -26.98
C PHE A 335 -15.32 -3.15 -26.53
N ILE A 336 -15.96 -3.83 -27.47
CA ILE A 336 -16.87 -4.96 -27.16
C ILE A 336 -16.07 -6.24 -27.24
N LEU A 337 -15.79 -6.84 -26.07
CA LEU A 337 -15.01 -8.06 -25.92
C LEU A 337 -15.91 -9.30 -25.91
N THR A 338 -15.76 -10.15 -26.92
CA THR A 338 -16.48 -11.41 -27.05
C THR A 338 -15.53 -12.61 -27.15
N GLY A 339 -16.09 -13.83 -27.13
CA GLY A 339 -15.32 -15.08 -27.23
C GLY A 339 -15.83 -16.16 -26.29
N PRO A 340 -15.22 -17.36 -26.29
CA PRO A 340 -15.73 -18.50 -25.55
C PRO A 340 -15.65 -18.32 -24.03
N ASN A 341 -16.50 -19.07 -23.32
CA ASN A 341 -16.37 -19.26 -21.88
C ASN A 341 -15.00 -19.89 -21.57
N ARG A 342 -14.34 -19.40 -20.52
CA ARG A 342 -12.96 -19.80 -20.16
C ARG A 342 -11.90 -19.48 -21.23
N GLY A 343 -12.22 -18.60 -22.18
CA GLY A 343 -11.27 -18.08 -23.18
C GLY A 343 -10.31 -17.02 -22.66
N GLY A 344 -10.37 -16.67 -21.37
CA GLY A 344 -9.50 -15.68 -20.75
C GLY A 344 -10.02 -14.23 -20.76
N LYS A 345 -11.29 -13.98 -21.14
CA LYS A 345 -11.87 -12.62 -21.20
C LYS A 345 -11.70 -11.82 -19.89
N THR A 346 -12.15 -12.38 -18.76
CA THR A 346 -11.97 -11.74 -17.44
C THR A 346 -10.50 -11.60 -17.06
N ILE A 347 -9.63 -12.55 -17.45
CA ILE A 347 -8.20 -12.50 -17.14
C ILE A 347 -7.52 -11.34 -17.90
N ILE A 348 -7.83 -11.14 -19.18
CA ILE A 348 -7.26 -10.01 -19.94
C ILE A 348 -7.84 -8.67 -19.47
N GLU A 349 -9.13 -8.63 -19.13
CA GLU A 349 -9.79 -7.44 -18.58
C GLU A 349 -9.17 -7.03 -17.24
N GLN A 350 -8.96 -7.99 -16.32
CA GLN A 350 -8.22 -7.76 -15.08
C GLN A 350 -6.77 -7.33 -15.34
N ALA A 351 -6.09 -7.92 -16.33
CA ALA A 351 -4.71 -7.56 -16.67
C ALA A 351 -4.63 -6.08 -17.10
N ILE A 352 -5.55 -5.63 -17.94
CA ILE A 352 -5.63 -4.22 -18.38
C ILE A 352 -5.91 -3.32 -17.19
N GLY A 353 -6.90 -3.64 -16.36
CA GLY A 353 -7.24 -2.85 -15.17
C GLY A 353 -6.09 -2.73 -14.17
N ILE A 354 -5.42 -3.85 -13.85
CA ILE A 354 -4.25 -3.86 -12.96
C ILE A 354 -3.12 -3.03 -13.57
N ALA A 355 -2.84 -3.19 -14.87
CA ALA A 355 -1.81 -2.40 -15.55
C ALA A 355 -2.13 -0.90 -15.51
N SER A 356 -3.40 -0.50 -15.70
CA SER A 356 -3.83 0.90 -15.55
C SER A 356 -3.60 1.41 -14.13
N VAL A 357 -3.99 0.66 -13.08
CA VAL A 357 -3.78 1.08 -11.68
C VAL A 357 -2.29 1.21 -11.36
N MET A 358 -1.48 0.23 -11.76
CA MET A 358 -0.02 0.26 -11.56
C MET A 358 0.61 1.47 -12.27
N ALA A 359 0.26 1.69 -13.53
CA ALA A 359 0.76 2.82 -14.31
C ALA A 359 0.36 4.16 -13.70
N SER A 360 -0.88 4.32 -13.23
CA SER A 360 -1.35 5.55 -12.56
C SER A 360 -0.67 5.81 -11.22
N HIS A 361 -0.03 4.82 -10.61
CA HIS A 361 0.81 4.99 -9.42
C HIS A 361 2.29 5.21 -9.73
N GLY A 362 2.68 5.26 -11.01
CA GLY A 362 4.07 5.32 -11.43
C GLY A 362 4.82 4.02 -11.19
N LEU A 363 4.12 2.89 -11.04
CA LEU A 363 4.75 1.59 -10.83
C LEU A 363 5.01 0.88 -12.14
N PHE A 364 5.84 -0.16 -12.09
CA PHE A 364 6.03 -1.06 -13.20
C PHE A 364 4.72 -1.82 -13.52
N VAL A 365 4.58 -2.23 -14.78
CA VAL A 365 3.47 -3.05 -15.27
C VAL A 365 4.00 -4.39 -15.79
N ALA A 366 3.13 -5.39 -15.75
CA ALA A 366 3.37 -6.76 -16.23
C ALA A 366 3.28 -6.84 -17.76
N ALA A 367 4.25 -6.25 -18.45
CA ALA A 367 4.27 -6.14 -19.91
C ALA A 367 5.68 -5.86 -20.44
N ASP A 368 5.87 -6.01 -21.74
CA ASP A 368 7.13 -5.74 -22.43
C ASP A 368 7.35 -4.23 -22.62
N SER A 369 6.28 -3.49 -22.92
CA SER A 369 6.32 -2.02 -22.98
C SER A 369 4.97 -1.39 -22.65
N PHE A 370 4.99 -0.20 -22.09
CA PHE A 370 3.82 0.63 -21.85
C PHE A 370 4.12 2.08 -22.21
N THR A 371 3.28 2.66 -23.06
CA THR A 371 3.28 4.09 -23.38
C THR A 371 1.88 4.64 -23.24
N GLY A 372 1.74 5.76 -22.56
CA GLY A 372 0.52 6.55 -22.57
C GLY A 372 0.27 7.33 -21.29
N MET A 373 -0.78 8.13 -21.33
CA MET A 373 -1.27 8.95 -20.24
C MET A 373 -2.22 8.12 -19.34
N PRO A 374 -1.79 7.72 -18.13
CA PRO A 374 -2.58 6.84 -17.28
C PRO A 374 -3.94 7.42 -16.90
N PHE A 375 -4.92 6.55 -16.67
CA PHE A 375 -6.26 6.94 -16.27
C PHE A 375 -6.27 7.44 -14.82
N THR A 376 -6.93 8.57 -14.58
CA THR A 376 -7.10 9.12 -13.23
C THR A 376 -8.28 8.49 -12.50
N ASN A 377 -9.23 7.90 -13.24
CA ASN A 377 -10.37 7.18 -12.70
C ASN A 377 -10.51 5.80 -13.36
N ILE A 378 -10.66 4.75 -12.54
CA ILE A 378 -10.76 3.36 -12.99
C ILE A 378 -11.95 2.72 -12.27
N LEU A 379 -12.97 2.33 -13.03
CA LEU A 379 -14.23 1.80 -12.54
C LEU A 379 -14.45 0.39 -13.07
N THR A 380 -14.98 -0.49 -12.23
CA THR A 380 -15.34 -1.86 -12.63
C THR A 380 -16.80 -2.14 -12.35
N HIS A 381 -17.38 -3.02 -13.16
CA HIS A 381 -18.66 -3.63 -12.88
C HIS A 381 -18.58 -5.12 -13.17
N PHE A 382 -18.26 -5.91 -12.14
CA PHE A 382 -18.18 -7.35 -12.27
C PHE A 382 -19.43 -8.02 -11.64
N PRO A 383 -19.72 -9.28 -12.01
CA PRO A 383 -20.83 -10.02 -11.42
C PRO A 383 -20.58 -10.25 -9.92
N ILE A 384 -21.63 -10.13 -9.11
CA ILE A 384 -21.59 -10.38 -7.67
C ILE A 384 -22.30 -11.71 -7.38
N ASP A 385 -21.83 -12.43 -6.35
CA ASP A 385 -22.47 -13.64 -5.84
C ASP A 385 -23.93 -13.40 -5.40
N GLU A 386 -24.79 -14.40 -5.67
CA GLU A 386 -26.24 -14.33 -5.47
C GLU A 386 -26.67 -14.09 -4.01
N ASN A 387 -25.82 -14.44 -3.04
CA ASN A 387 -26.13 -14.29 -1.61
C ASN A 387 -26.04 -12.84 -1.09
N LEU A 388 -25.61 -11.89 -1.93
CA LEU A 388 -25.38 -10.50 -1.53
C LEU A 388 -26.51 -9.54 -1.94
N THR A 389 -27.51 -10.02 -2.70
CA THR A 389 -28.63 -9.19 -3.17
C THR A 389 -29.78 -9.20 -2.15
N ILE A 390 -30.14 -8.04 -1.59
CA ILE A 390 -31.07 -7.94 -0.45
C ILE A 390 -32.29 -7.06 -0.77
N ASN A 391 -32.15 -6.01 -1.60
CA ASN A 391 -33.12 -4.91 -1.60
C ASN A 391 -33.91 -4.70 -2.91
N TYR A 392 -33.31 -4.90 -4.09
CA TYR A 392 -33.92 -4.49 -5.38
C TYR A 392 -34.04 -5.60 -6.44
N GLY A 393 -33.74 -6.84 -6.07
CA GLY A 393 -33.51 -7.92 -7.02
C GLY A 393 -32.22 -7.68 -7.84
N ARG A 394 -31.76 -8.73 -8.54
CA ARG A 394 -30.43 -8.74 -9.18
C ARG A 394 -30.24 -7.62 -10.20
N LEU A 395 -31.22 -7.42 -11.10
CA LEU A 395 -31.16 -6.37 -12.12
C LEU A 395 -31.27 -4.96 -11.52
N GLY A 396 -32.05 -4.78 -10.45
CA GLY A 396 -32.19 -3.49 -9.78
C GLY A 396 -30.89 -3.05 -9.12
N GLU A 397 -30.21 -3.96 -8.41
CA GLU A 397 -28.90 -3.66 -7.80
C GLU A 397 -27.81 -3.44 -8.86
N GLU A 398 -27.86 -4.19 -9.96
CA GLU A 398 -27.00 -3.97 -11.12
C GLU A 398 -27.19 -2.56 -11.71
N ALA A 399 -28.44 -2.14 -11.92
CA ALA A 399 -28.76 -0.82 -12.45
C ALA A 399 -28.31 0.33 -11.53
N VAL A 400 -28.39 0.16 -10.21
CA VAL A 400 -27.89 1.17 -9.25
C VAL A 400 -26.37 1.32 -9.38
N ARG A 401 -25.61 0.22 -9.41
CA ARG A 401 -24.15 0.27 -9.57
C ARG A 401 -23.75 0.89 -10.91
N VAL A 402 -24.42 0.52 -11.99
CA VAL A 402 -24.19 1.12 -13.32
C VAL A 402 -24.46 2.63 -13.29
N LYS A 403 -25.55 3.07 -12.66
CA LYS A 403 -25.86 4.49 -12.51
C LYS A 403 -24.75 5.24 -11.77
N ASP A 404 -24.22 4.66 -10.69
CA ASP A 404 -23.13 5.26 -9.92
C ASP A 404 -21.85 5.36 -10.75
N ILE A 405 -21.51 4.32 -11.52
CA ILE A 405 -20.38 4.32 -12.46
C ILE A 405 -20.54 5.42 -13.51
N VAL A 406 -21.71 5.50 -14.16
CA VAL A 406 -21.99 6.51 -15.17
C VAL A 406 -21.87 7.92 -14.59
N SER A 407 -22.35 8.14 -13.36
CA SER A 407 -22.28 9.45 -12.71
C SER A 407 -20.86 9.95 -12.44
N GLN A 408 -19.91 9.04 -12.25
CA GLN A 408 -18.50 9.31 -11.97
C GLN A 408 -17.61 9.28 -13.23
N SER A 409 -18.16 8.84 -14.36
CA SER A 409 -17.41 8.66 -15.60
C SER A 409 -17.29 9.94 -16.44
N ASP A 410 -16.10 10.14 -16.99
CA ASP A 410 -15.70 11.23 -17.88
C ASP A 410 -14.71 10.72 -18.96
N ASP A 411 -14.08 11.64 -19.69
CA ASP A 411 -13.11 11.37 -20.75
C ASP A 411 -11.73 10.93 -20.24
N ASN A 412 -11.54 10.88 -18.92
CA ASN A 412 -10.34 10.39 -18.26
C ASN A 412 -10.58 9.09 -17.48
N THR A 413 -11.75 8.48 -17.65
CA THR A 413 -12.18 7.28 -16.95
C THR A 413 -12.01 6.03 -17.83
N LEU A 414 -11.38 4.99 -17.28
CA LEU A 414 -11.43 3.62 -17.81
C LEU A 414 -12.51 2.83 -17.08
N ILE A 415 -13.40 2.17 -17.82
CA ILE A 415 -14.47 1.34 -17.27
C ILE A 415 -14.36 -0.08 -17.80
N LEU A 416 -14.39 -1.05 -16.90
CA LEU A 416 -14.35 -2.47 -17.20
C LEU A 416 -15.69 -3.11 -16.82
N PHE A 417 -16.51 -3.40 -17.83
CA PHE A 417 -17.78 -4.09 -17.66
C PHE A 417 -17.59 -5.57 -17.98
N ASN A 418 -17.75 -6.42 -16.96
CA ASN A 418 -17.62 -7.86 -17.09
C ASN A 418 -18.99 -8.51 -16.92
N GLU A 419 -19.54 -9.02 -18.00
CA GLU A 419 -20.83 -9.72 -18.06
C GLU A 419 -22.00 -8.89 -17.49
N THR A 420 -21.95 -7.57 -17.65
CA THR A 420 -23.03 -6.64 -17.27
C THR A 420 -24.31 -6.94 -18.06
N TYR A 421 -25.43 -6.99 -17.34
CA TYR A 421 -26.77 -7.35 -17.79
C TYR A 421 -26.92 -8.79 -18.29
N SER A 422 -25.99 -9.69 -17.95
CA SER A 422 -26.10 -11.13 -18.24
C SER A 422 -27.18 -11.85 -17.43
N THR A 423 -27.76 -11.17 -16.44
CA THR A 423 -28.67 -11.77 -15.45
C THR A 423 -30.14 -11.62 -15.81
N THR A 424 -30.44 -10.98 -16.95
CA THR A 424 -31.78 -10.78 -17.49
C THR A 424 -31.92 -11.47 -18.85
N SER A 425 -33.07 -11.34 -19.50
CA SER A 425 -33.28 -11.89 -20.85
C SER A 425 -32.26 -11.27 -21.83
N SER A 426 -31.80 -12.04 -22.82
CA SER A 426 -30.79 -11.56 -23.78
C SER A 426 -31.27 -10.30 -24.53
N SER A 427 -32.56 -10.20 -24.86
CA SER A 427 -33.13 -9.02 -25.51
C SER A 427 -33.11 -7.79 -24.61
N ASP A 428 -33.48 -7.95 -23.33
CA ASP A 428 -33.45 -6.84 -22.37
C ASP A 428 -32.01 -6.41 -22.08
N GLY A 429 -31.09 -7.38 -21.96
CA GLY A 429 -29.68 -7.12 -21.74
C GLY A 429 -29.04 -6.34 -22.89
N VAL A 430 -29.34 -6.70 -24.14
CA VAL A 430 -28.88 -5.94 -25.32
C VAL A 430 -29.46 -4.52 -25.29
N TYR A 431 -30.76 -4.37 -25.04
CA TYR A 431 -31.41 -3.06 -24.96
C TYR A 431 -30.73 -2.15 -23.91
N LEU A 432 -30.52 -2.66 -22.69
CA LEU A 432 -29.87 -1.91 -21.62
C LEU A 432 -28.40 -1.60 -21.91
N ALA A 433 -27.66 -2.55 -22.47
CA ALA A 433 -26.25 -2.36 -22.83
C ALA A 433 -26.09 -1.30 -23.94
N ARG A 434 -26.99 -1.24 -24.93
CA ARG A 434 -27.00 -0.19 -25.96
C ARG A 434 -27.15 1.20 -25.36
N ASP A 435 -28.14 1.39 -24.49
CA ASP A 435 -28.39 2.68 -23.85
C ASP A 435 -27.19 3.10 -22.99
N LEU A 436 -26.60 2.16 -22.26
CA LEU A 436 -25.38 2.39 -21.47
C LEU A 436 -24.20 2.81 -22.36
N ILE A 437 -23.91 2.06 -23.43
CA ILE A 437 -22.81 2.39 -24.37
C ILE A 437 -23.02 3.76 -25.00
N ARG A 438 -24.26 4.12 -25.37
CA ARG A 438 -24.57 5.45 -25.91
C ARG A 438 -24.18 6.55 -24.92
N VAL A 439 -24.60 6.44 -23.66
CA VAL A 439 -24.27 7.44 -22.63
C VAL A 439 -22.77 7.53 -22.39
N LEU A 440 -22.05 6.41 -22.39
CA LEU A 440 -20.60 6.39 -22.19
C LEU A 440 -19.84 6.97 -23.38
N LYS A 441 -20.32 6.74 -24.61
CA LYS A 441 -19.82 7.37 -25.83
C LYS A 441 -20.01 8.89 -25.78
N GLU A 442 -21.17 9.37 -25.34
CA GLU A 442 -21.42 10.81 -25.15
C GLU A 442 -20.49 11.46 -24.12
N LYS A 443 -20.16 10.72 -23.05
CA LYS A 443 -19.19 11.15 -22.02
C LYS A 443 -17.73 11.05 -22.47
N GLY A 444 -17.45 10.32 -23.55
CA GLY A 444 -16.09 10.05 -24.02
C GLY A 444 -15.31 9.10 -23.12
N SER A 445 -15.98 8.28 -22.31
CA SER A 445 -15.27 7.33 -21.45
C SER A 445 -14.61 6.20 -22.24
N TYR A 446 -13.52 5.67 -21.69
CA TYR A 446 -12.83 4.52 -22.25
C TYR A 446 -13.41 3.25 -21.63
N VAL A 447 -13.81 2.30 -22.45
CA VAL A 447 -14.63 1.17 -22.01
C VAL A 447 -14.11 -0.14 -22.60
N ILE A 448 -14.02 -1.17 -21.77
CA ILE A 448 -13.95 -2.56 -22.21
C ILE A 448 -15.22 -3.23 -21.71
N PHE A 449 -16.06 -3.66 -22.64
CA PHE A 449 -17.35 -4.29 -22.40
C PHE A 449 -17.26 -5.77 -22.75
N ASN A 450 -16.87 -6.58 -21.78
CA ASN A 450 -16.81 -8.03 -21.88
C ASN A 450 -18.21 -8.62 -21.74
N THR A 451 -18.69 -9.31 -22.77
CA THR A 451 -20.07 -9.79 -22.82
C THR A 451 -20.25 -11.08 -23.60
N HIS A 452 -21.36 -11.78 -23.31
CA HIS A 452 -21.90 -12.88 -24.11
C HIS A 452 -23.10 -12.45 -24.97
N LEU A 453 -23.48 -11.18 -24.92
CA LEU A 453 -24.55 -10.62 -25.73
C LEU A 453 -24.08 -10.48 -27.19
N HIS A 454 -24.03 -11.58 -27.94
CA HIS A 454 -23.51 -11.59 -29.32
C HIS A 454 -24.25 -10.62 -30.24
N ASP A 455 -25.55 -10.38 -30.01
CA ASP A 455 -26.33 -9.44 -30.81
C ASP A 455 -25.88 -7.98 -30.58
N LEU A 456 -25.40 -7.63 -29.38
CA LEU A 456 -24.81 -6.31 -29.12
C LEU A 456 -23.60 -6.06 -30.01
N ALA A 457 -22.76 -7.08 -30.21
CA ALA A 457 -21.56 -6.96 -31.02
C ALA A 457 -21.88 -6.81 -32.52
N LYS A 458 -22.99 -7.39 -33.00
CA LYS A 458 -23.47 -7.22 -34.38
C LYS A 458 -23.96 -5.81 -34.67
N GLU A 459 -24.39 -5.09 -33.64
CA GLU A 459 -24.93 -3.73 -33.77
C GLU A 459 -23.85 -2.64 -33.80
N ILE A 460 -22.57 -2.99 -33.59
CA ILE A 460 -21.44 -2.03 -33.58
C ILE A 460 -21.46 -1.05 -34.76
N PRO A 461 -21.68 -1.46 -36.03
CA PRO A 461 -21.75 -0.53 -37.15
C PRO A 461 -22.86 0.52 -37.01
N GLU A 462 -24.01 0.16 -36.44
CA GLU A 462 -25.10 1.09 -36.14
C GLU A 462 -24.71 2.02 -34.98
N MET A 463 -24.15 1.44 -33.90
CA MET A 463 -23.75 2.19 -32.71
C MET A 463 -22.66 3.23 -32.98
N ASN A 464 -21.79 2.98 -33.97
CA ASN A 464 -20.78 3.95 -34.41
C ASN A 464 -21.37 5.19 -35.09
N ASN A 465 -22.62 5.15 -35.57
CA ASN A 465 -23.30 6.32 -36.11
C ASN A 465 -23.94 7.22 -35.03
N TRP A 466 -23.90 6.81 -33.76
CA TRP A 466 -24.44 7.64 -32.68
C TRP A 466 -23.55 8.86 -32.41
N ASN A 467 -24.17 9.94 -31.92
CA ASN A 467 -23.44 11.10 -31.43
C ASN A 467 -22.54 10.71 -30.24
N GLY A 468 -21.44 11.44 -30.05
CA GLY A 468 -20.50 11.24 -28.95
C GLY A 468 -19.06 11.16 -29.45
N GLN A 469 -18.15 10.70 -28.58
CA GLN A 469 -16.73 10.63 -28.87
C GLN A 469 -16.28 9.19 -29.09
N GLY A 470 -15.49 9.02 -30.15
CA GLY A 470 -14.66 7.85 -30.37
C GLY A 470 -15.38 6.59 -30.84
N ASP A 471 -14.62 5.69 -31.46
CA ASP A 471 -15.16 4.51 -32.11
C ASP A 471 -15.37 3.33 -31.15
N ILE A 472 -16.40 2.53 -31.48
CA ILE A 472 -16.71 1.25 -30.87
C ILE A 472 -16.09 0.16 -31.76
N ILE A 473 -15.24 -0.67 -31.17
CA ILE A 473 -14.47 -1.69 -31.86
C ILE A 473 -14.77 -3.07 -31.29
N SER A 474 -14.85 -4.08 -32.14
CA SER A 474 -14.94 -5.47 -31.69
C SER A 474 -13.55 -6.06 -31.44
N ILE A 475 -13.40 -6.69 -30.28
CA ILE A 475 -12.24 -7.53 -29.95
C ILE A 475 -12.73 -8.90 -29.50
N ILE A 476 -11.96 -9.93 -29.82
CA ILE A 476 -12.29 -11.31 -29.51
C ILE A 476 -11.12 -12.00 -28.83
N MET A 477 -11.42 -12.95 -27.95
CA MET A 477 -10.45 -13.97 -27.54
C MET A 477 -10.43 -15.08 -28.59
N GLU A 478 -9.30 -15.25 -29.26
CA GLU A 478 -9.15 -16.22 -30.34
C GLU A 478 -9.30 -17.66 -29.84
N ARG A 479 -10.00 -18.44 -30.67
CA ARG A 479 -10.08 -19.90 -30.58
C ARG A 479 -9.59 -20.47 -31.90
N LYS A 480 -8.68 -21.45 -31.83
CA LYS A 480 -8.13 -22.15 -33.00
C LYS A 480 -8.19 -23.66 -32.76
N ASP A 481 -8.70 -24.41 -33.73
CA ASP A 481 -8.83 -25.87 -33.66
C ASP A 481 -9.49 -26.35 -32.35
N ASP A 482 -10.60 -25.72 -31.98
CA ASP A 482 -11.34 -25.94 -30.73
C ASP A 482 -10.61 -25.65 -29.42
N LYS A 483 -9.40 -25.07 -29.47
CA LYS A 483 -8.62 -24.69 -28.30
C LYS A 483 -8.59 -23.18 -28.11
N ASN A 484 -8.71 -22.75 -26.86
CA ASN A 484 -8.52 -21.36 -26.49
C ASN A 484 -7.03 -21.01 -26.64
N THR A 485 -6.70 -20.03 -27.48
CA THR A 485 -5.32 -19.57 -27.63
C THR A 485 -4.96 -18.51 -26.60
N PHE A 486 -5.97 -17.93 -25.93
CA PHE A 486 -5.85 -16.80 -25.01
C PHE A 486 -5.29 -15.52 -25.65
N MET A 487 -5.28 -15.46 -26.99
CA MET A 487 -4.83 -14.30 -27.75
C MET A 487 -6.00 -13.34 -27.99
N LEU A 488 -5.80 -12.08 -27.66
CA LEU A 488 -6.72 -10.98 -27.94
C LEU A 488 -6.52 -10.51 -29.39
N LYS A 489 -7.59 -10.41 -30.16
CA LYS A 489 -7.54 -9.93 -31.55
C LYS A 489 -8.64 -8.93 -31.84
N ARG A 490 -8.32 -7.95 -32.68
CA ARG A 490 -9.31 -7.11 -33.35
C ARG A 490 -9.86 -7.90 -34.53
N ALA A 491 -11.12 -8.28 -34.45
CA ALA A 491 -11.79 -9.08 -35.45
C ALA A 491 -13.30 -8.83 -35.35
N GLU A 492 -14.04 -9.24 -36.37
CA GLU A 492 -15.49 -9.26 -36.29
C GLU A 492 -15.97 -10.18 -35.14
N PRO A 493 -17.13 -9.89 -34.53
CA PRO A 493 -17.64 -10.68 -33.43
C PRO A 493 -17.81 -12.14 -33.83
N ASP A 494 -17.39 -13.07 -32.98
CA ASP A 494 -17.70 -14.48 -33.20
C ASP A 494 -19.22 -14.67 -33.03
N CYS A 495 -19.90 -14.92 -34.14
CA CYS A 495 -21.35 -15.02 -34.22
C CYS A 495 -21.89 -16.36 -33.73
N CYS A 496 -21.03 -17.28 -33.29
CA CYS A 496 -21.43 -18.62 -32.89
C CYS A 496 -21.60 -18.74 -31.38
N SER A 497 -22.82 -19.08 -30.94
CA SER A 497 -23.01 -19.67 -29.62
C SER A 497 -22.38 -21.06 -29.62
N TYR A 498 -21.28 -21.23 -28.88
CA TYR A 498 -20.58 -22.52 -28.73
C TYR A 498 -21.36 -23.55 -27.92
N ALA A 499 -22.63 -23.29 -27.61
CA ALA A 499 -23.52 -24.23 -26.93
C ALA A 499 -23.60 -25.57 -27.69
N ARG A 500 -23.53 -25.55 -29.04
CA ARG A 500 -23.52 -26.76 -29.85
C ARG A 500 -22.22 -27.57 -29.69
N ASP A 501 -21.06 -26.92 -29.67
CA ASP A 501 -19.76 -27.59 -29.46
C ASP A 501 -19.66 -28.18 -28.05
N ILE A 502 -20.13 -27.44 -27.05
CA ILE A 502 -20.25 -27.91 -25.67
C ILE A 502 -21.20 -29.10 -25.63
N ALA A 503 -22.34 -29.01 -26.32
CA ALA A 503 -23.30 -30.11 -26.36
C ALA A 503 -22.70 -31.38 -26.97
N LEU A 504 -21.97 -31.24 -28.08
CA LEU A 504 -21.24 -32.34 -28.73
C LEU A 504 -20.18 -32.94 -27.80
N LYS A 505 -19.39 -32.09 -27.13
CA LYS A 505 -18.32 -32.52 -26.22
C LYS A 505 -18.83 -33.32 -25.03
N TYR A 506 -19.96 -32.91 -24.46
CA TYR A 506 -20.53 -33.56 -23.28
C TYR A 506 -21.54 -34.67 -23.60
N GLY A 507 -21.74 -35.00 -24.88
CA GLY A 507 -22.65 -36.08 -25.25
C GLY A 507 -24.13 -35.71 -25.11
N ILE A 508 -24.45 -34.41 -25.10
CA ILE A 508 -25.81 -33.91 -24.82
C ILE A 508 -26.51 -33.36 -26.07
N THR A 509 -26.02 -33.68 -27.27
CA THR A 509 -26.79 -33.43 -28.49
C THR A 509 -27.96 -34.40 -28.61
N TYR A 510 -28.97 -34.01 -29.39
CA TYR A 510 -30.13 -34.88 -29.64
C TYR A 510 -29.68 -36.23 -30.18
N GLU A 511 -28.77 -36.25 -31.16
CA GLU A 511 -28.25 -37.48 -31.76
C GLU A 511 -27.56 -38.35 -30.69
N GLN A 512 -26.67 -37.78 -29.88
CA GLN A 512 -25.96 -38.52 -28.83
C GLN A 512 -26.87 -39.01 -27.69
N MET A 513 -27.98 -38.32 -27.42
CA MET A 513 -28.96 -38.71 -26.41
C MET A 513 -30.00 -39.73 -26.92
N THR A 514 -30.20 -39.82 -28.23
CA THR A 514 -31.22 -40.68 -28.84
C THR A 514 -30.67 -41.93 -29.50
N ASP A 515 -29.36 -41.99 -29.78
CA ASP A 515 -28.67 -43.22 -30.13
C ASP A 515 -28.53 -44.12 -28.89
N LYS A 516 -29.50 -45.03 -28.71
CA LYS A 516 -29.46 -46.17 -27.78
C LYS A 516 -29.15 -47.47 -28.50
#